data_AF-A0A164Y9N6-F1
#
_entry.id   AF-A0A164Y9N6-F1
#
_cell.length_a   1.000
_cell.length_b   1.000
_cell.length_c   1.000
_cell.angle_alpha   90.00
_cell.angle_beta   90.00
_cell.angle_gamma   90.00
#
_symmetry.space_group_name_H-M   'P 1'
#
loop_
_entity.id
_entity.type
_entity.pdbx_description
1 polymer ?
#
loop_
_entity_poly.entity_id
_entity_poly.type
_entity_poly.pdbx_seq_one_letter_code
_entity_poly.pdbx_strand_id
1 'polypeptide(L)'
;MMNLANYPATRFYLNHNHHCVKSIRSSLADSSFYQIDFIEEDEEDVPKFNVKELLSLKDEYIEKRVTAKLHVKKIDKTMSWYSNYCIPCDIDLQLVDKRFKCVKCGKFKPYPDRRYEFCMLCADHTGTVPILFTNDELTRFIGKTVYDILADETQVGDGDKFPPILLQFEKRTYNFTRHVTKENVSGGSNVYTAVKVSADEEVSSNDDPQQTNSVPIKQTEISNLKGTLNSGSPTTGESTNKSRARKKIDVVRCELPEETPEPKLKNMKAKINVRMEAFVPLFLMEKLQKVFIQGEMYAISNFQVKNYTETDKWRCVTTDRQIQFTNQTRAKELDDNDCFIAKNCFEFCDLGDIKSFANQTKYLVDVVGVVTRREELKLVHTKQGVDKWQIRMTITDGRNYLNITLWNHLAECFQSDISTSKFEEPLIVIIVAGKVGIFQDEYDMCNFSPTAYYINYNHHIVAQLRKMSTQSEFKIQPTRIEEVICQVQITAVQESNRWYYSQCTTCYKQIDEVWIIIGGKDETGEIDILLMDRPIRKLFGKTVFEMEEEEKGKFPSAFKALSSGTSIHLDNISQI
;
A
#
# COMPACT_ATOMS: atom_id res chain seq x y z
N MET A 1 -21.56 30.96 -12.19
CA MET A 1 -20.93 32.14 -12.82
C MET A 1 -21.17 32.04 -14.32
N MET A 2 -21.53 33.14 -15.01
CA MET A 2 -21.89 33.14 -16.44
C MET A 2 -20.72 32.67 -17.31
N ASN A 3 -20.96 31.69 -18.19
CA ASN A 3 -19.99 31.22 -19.18
C ASN A 3 -20.20 31.95 -20.52
N LEU A 4 -19.10 32.41 -21.13
CA LEU A 4 -19.07 32.84 -22.53
C LEU A 4 -18.79 31.61 -23.40
N ALA A 5 -19.76 31.21 -24.22
CA ALA A 5 -19.57 30.20 -25.25
C ALA A 5 -19.12 30.86 -26.57
N ASN A 6 -18.30 30.19 -27.37
CA ASN A 6 -17.91 30.71 -28.69
C ASN A 6 -19.10 30.60 -29.67
N TYR A 7 -19.34 31.66 -30.43
CA TYR A 7 -20.34 31.69 -31.50
C TYR A 7 -19.61 31.95 -32.84
N PRO A 8 -20.17 31.60 -34.02
CA PRO A 8 -19.49 31.81 -35.30
C PRO A 8 -19.08 33.27 -35.59
N ALA A 9 -19.71 34.25 -34.93
CA ALA A 9 -19.35 35.67 -34.99
C ALA A 9 -18.20 36.07 -34.04
N THR A 10 -17.78 35.17 -33.14
CA THR A 10 -16.67 35.42 -32.22
C THR A 10 -15.40 35.67 -33.03
N ARG A 11 -14.77 36.81 -32.77
CA ARG A 11 -13.43 37.15 -33.25
C ARG A 11 -12.56 37.36 -32.02
N PHE A 12 -11.40 36.75 -32.00
CA PHE A 12 -10.40 37.03 -30.99
C PHE A 12 -9.32 37.91 -31.62
N TYR A 13 -8.88 38.91 -30.86
CA TYR A 13 -7.80 39.79 -31.26
C TYR A 13 -6.71 39.67 -30.20
N LEU A 14 -5.54 39.22 -30.63
CA LEU A 14 -4.39 39.10 -29.74
C LEU A 14 -3.68 40.45 -29.69
N ASN A 15 -3.46 40.96 -28.47
CA ASN A 15 -2.70 42.19 -28.24
C ASN A 15 -3.21 43.39 -29.05
N HIS A 16 -4.52 43.48 -29.25
CA HIS A 16 -5.13 44.51 -30.09
C HIS A 16 -4.79 45.92 -29.58
N ASN A 17 -4.57 46.85 -30.51
CA ASN A 17 -4.22 48.24 -30.22
C ASN A 17 -5.44 49.07 -29.76
N HIS A 18 -6.20 48.54 -28.80
CA HIS A 18 -7.39 49.15 -28.23
C HIS A 18 -7.04 49.83 -26.90
N HIS A 19 -7.73 50.93 -26.59
CA HIS A 19 -7.44 51.72 -25.38
C HIS A 19 -7.64 50.91 -24.08
N CYS A 20 -8.60 49.99 -24.01
CA CYS A 20 -8.77 49.10 -22.86
C CYS A 20 -7.57 48.15 -22.65
N VAL A 21 -7.00 47.60 -23.73
CA VAL A 21 -5.82 46.72 -23.66
C VAL A 21 -4.60 47.53 -23.19
N LYS A 22 -4.48 48.78 -23.63
CA LYS A 22 -3.44 49.71 -23.14
C LYS A 22 -3.62 50.03 -21.66
N SER A 23 -4.84 50.33 -21.23
CA SER A 23 -5.15 50.60 -19.81
C SER A 23 -4.82 49.40 -18.92
N ILE A 24 -5.15 48.17 -19.34
CA ILE A 24 -4.77 46.94 -18.63
C ILE A 24 -3.24 46.76 -18.61
N ARG A 25 -2.53 47.02 -19.71
CA ARG A 25 -1.06 46.96 -19.75
C ARG A 25 -0.38 48.00 -18.87
N SER A 26 -0.93 49.20 -18.81
CA SER A 26 -0.48 50.25 -17.88
C SER A 26 -0.76 49.85 -16.44
N SER A 27 -1.87 49.15 -16.19
CA SER A 27 -2.19 48.60 -14.86
C SER A 27 -1.28 47.44 -14.48
N LEU A 28 -0.87 46.58 -15.43
CA LEU A 28 0.13 45.51 -15.22
C LEU A 28 1.49 46.01 -14.74
N ALA A 29 1.82 47.28 -14.99
CA ALA A 29 3.04 47.92 -14.51
C ALA A 29 2.88 48.52 -13.09
N ASP A 30 1.66 48.52 -12.55
CA ASP A 30 1.32 48.93 -11.19
C ASP A 30 1.38 47.69 -10.27
N SER A 31 2.10 47.79 -9.15
CA SER A 31 2.29 46.69 -8.18
C SER A 31 1.00 46.18 -7.53
N SER A 32 -0.13 46.88 -7.73
CA SER A 32 -1.45 46.48 -7.26
C SER A 32 -2.24 45.59 -8.23
N PHE A 33 -1.71 45.33 -9.43
CA PHE A 33 -2.38 44.50 -10.43
C PHE A 33 -2.13 43.01 -10.17
N TYR A 34 -3.20 42.30 -9.82
CA TYR A 34 -3.28 40.89 -9.40
C TYR A 34 -2.13 39.99 -9.90
N GLN A 35 -1.06 39.90 -9.11
CA GLN A 35 -0.06 38.84 -9.22
C GLN A 35 -0.59 37.61 -8.48
N ILE A 36 -0.28 36.41 -8.99
CA ILE A 36 -0.46 35.19 -8.21
C ILE A 36 0.64 35.22 -7.16
N ASP A 37 0.34 35.83 -6.02
CA ASP A 37 1.23 35.79 -4.88
C ASP A 37 1.27 34.36 -4.37
N PHE A 38 2.45 33.75 -4.48
CA PHE A 38 2.85 32.64 -3.63
C PHE A 38 3.01 33.25 -2.24
N ILE A 39 1.94 33.19 -1.44
CA ILE A 39 2.02 33.52 -0.02
C ILE A 39 2.92 32.43 0.58
N GLU A 40 4.15 32.79 0.96
CA GLU A 40 4.86 32.07 2.00
C GLU A 40 3.97 32.15 3.24
N GLU A 41 3.34 31.04 3.64
CA GLU A 41 2.70 30.99 4.95
C GLU A 41 3.78 31.33 5.98
N ASP A 42 3.62 32.47 6.67
CA ASP A 42 4.43 32.82 7.83
C ASP A 42 4.47 31.58 8.75
N GLU A 43 5.67 31.08 9.10
CA GLU A 43 5.77 30.01 10.09
C GLU A 43 5.03 30.48 11.35
N GLU A 44 3.87 29.88 11.64
CA GLU A 44 3.12 30.19 12.86
C GLU A 44 4.09 30.13 14.05
N ASP A 45 4.24 31.24 14.76
CA ASP A 45 5.18 31.37 15.87
C ASP A 45 4.72 30.44 17.02
N VAL A 46 5.21 29.19 17.00
CA VAL A 46 4.72 28.13 17.90
C VAL A 46 5.24 28.42 19.32
N PRO A 47 4.34 28.56 20.33
CA PRO A 47 4.75 28.94 21.67
C PRO A 47 5.67 27.91 22.31
N LYS A 48 6.75 28.40 22.93
CA LYS A 48 7.77 27.60 23.62
C LYS A 48 7.48 27.51 25.11
N PHE A 49 7.53 26.29 25.66
CA PHE A 49 7.27 26.01 27.08
C PHE A 49 8.39 25.16 27.69
N ASN A 50 8.57 25.24 29.01
CA ASN A 50 9.31 24.23 29.78
C ASN A 50 8.41 23.06 30.22
N VAL A 51 8.98 21.99 30.77
CA VAL A 51 8.23 20.80 31.20
C VAL A 51 7.19 21.14 32.26
N LYS A 52 7.51 21.99 33.24
CA LYS A 52 6.57 22.37 34.29
C LYS A 52 5.35 23.11 33.71
N GLU A 53 5.57 24.03 32.79
CA GLU A 53 4.51 24.75 32.09
C GLU A 53 3.68 23.80 31.22
N LEU A 54 4.35 22.90 30.48
CA LEU A 54 3.72 21.91 29.62
C LEU A 54 2.74 21.02 30.37
N LEU A 55 3.10 20.58 31.59
CA LEU A 55 2.25 19.76 32.47
C LEU A 55 1.12 20.56 33.16
N SER A 56 1.12 21.89 33.01
CA SER A 56 0.13 22.80 33.61
C SER A 56 -0.67 23.59 32.57
N LEU A 57 -0.70 23.10 31.33
CA LEU A 57 -1.44 23.73 30.24
C LEU A 57 -2.94 23.78 30.52
N LYS A 58 -3.59 24.83 30.01
CA LYS A 58 -5.04 25.06 30.14
C LYS A 58 -5.80 24.57 28.91
N ASP A 59 -7.12 24.47 29.04
CA ASP A 59 -8.04 24.02 27.98
C ASP A 59 -7.92 24.81 26.67
N GLU A 60 -7.49 26.07 26.73
CA GLU A 60 -7.27 26.94 25.56
C GLU A 60 -6.16 26.44 24.61
N TYR A 61 -5.32 25.51 25.07
CA TYR A 61 -4.25 24.90 24.28
C TYR A 61 -4.65 23.58 23.62
N ILE A 62 -5.83 23.03 23.91
CA ILE A 62 -6.31 21.79 23.27
C ILE A 62 -6.30 21.97 21.74
N GLU A 63 -5.76 20.99 21.03
CA GLU A 63 -5.54 20.95 19.57
C GLU A 63 -4.48 21.94 19.03
N LYS A 64 -3.93 22.84 19.87
CA LYS A 64 -2.83 23.74 19.47
C LYS A 64 -1.47 23.05 19.49
N ARG A 65 -0.52 23.64 18.76
CA ARG A 65 0.88 23.22 18.73
C ARG A 65 1.69 23.97 19.79
N VAL A 66 2.59 23.25 20.44
CA VAL A 66 3.52 23.80 21.44
C VAL A 66 4.90 23.19 21.28
N THR A 67 5.95 23.94 21.56
CA THR A 67 7.34 23.49 21.42
C THR A 67 8.04 23.45 22.78
N ALA A 68 8.89 22.46 23.03
CA ALA A 68 9.89 22.56 24.10
C ALA A 68 11.21 21.94 23.70
N LYS A 69 12.28 22.57 24.18
CA LYS A 69 13.65 22.09 24.08
C LYS A 69 13.91 21.10 25.21
N LEU A 70 14.04 19.82 24.89
CA LEU A 70 14.24 18.76 25.88
C LEU A 70 15.49 17.93 25.59
N HIS A 71 16.15 17.51 26.66
CA HIS A 71 17.23 16.55 26.64
C HIS A 71 16.69 15.13 26.83
N VAL A 72 17.10 14.20 25.96
CA VAL A 72 16.72 12.79 26.05
C VAL A 72 17.55 12.10 27.12
N LYS A 73 16.92 11.74 28.24
CA LYS A 73 17.60 11.06 29.34
C LYS A 73 17.74 9.56 29.09
N LYS A 74 16.66 8.92 28.65
CA LYS A 74 16.58 7.47 28.52
C LYS A 74 15.52 7.07 27.49
N ILE A 75 15.80 6.04 26.73
CA ILE A 75 14.82 5.38 25.87
C ILE A 75 14.13 4.24 26.63
N ASP A 76 12.81 4.13 26.49
CA ASP A 76 12.07 2.99 26.99
C ASP A 76 12.29 1.78 26.08
N LYS A 77 12.78 0.67 26.65
CA LYS A 77 13.07 -0.60 25.97
C LYS A 77 12.21 -1.74 26.50
N THR A 78 11.22 -1.43 27.36
CA THR A 78 10.35 -2.42 27.98
C THR A 78 9.25 -2.89 27.02
N MET A 79 8.82 -2.00 26.13
CA MET A 79 7.84 -2.27 25.08
C MET A 79 8.53 -2.63 23.75
N SER A 80 7.75 -3.22 22.85
CA SER A 80 8.17 -3.40 21.46
C SER A 80 8.52 -2.04 20.85
N TRP A 81 9.57 -1.96 20.03
CA TRP A 81 10.00 -0.72 19.37
C TRP A 81 9.19 -0.42 18.09
N TYR A 82 8.28 -1.32 17.71
CA TYR A 82 7.32 -1.16 16.62
C TYR A 82 6.00 -1.85 16.96
N SER A 83 4.91 -1.37 16.37
CA SER A 83 3.58 -1.99 16.43
C SER A 83 3.07 -2.37 15.05
N ASN A 84 2.21 -3.40 15.00
CA ASN A 84 1.44 -3.74 13.80
C ASN A 84 0.16 -2.90 13.78
N TYR A 85 -0.10 -2.18 12.69
CA TYR A 85 -1.23 -1.25 12.61
C TYR A 85 -2.00 -1.35 11.28
N CYS A 86 -3.24 -0.88 11.32
CA CYS A 86 -4.14 -0.86 10.18
C CYS A 86 -4.03 0.48 9.44
N ILE A 87 -3.40 0.50 8.26
CA ILE A 87 -3.20 1.75 7.47
C ILE A 87 -4.48 2.61 7.36
N PRO A 88 -5.65 2.11 6.90
CA PRO A 88 -6.82 2.98 6.74
C PRO A 88 -7.44 3.49 8.04
N CYS A 89 -7.19 2.78 9.15
CA CYS A 89 -7.82 3.06 10.43
C CYS A 89 -6.89 3.78 11.40
N ASP A 90 -5.58 3.71 11.14
CA ASP A 90 -4.46 4.19 11.94
C ASP A 90 -4.53 3.76 13.41
N ILE A 91 -4.83 2.48 13.61
CA ILE A 91 -4.91 1.86 14.93
C ILE A 91 -4.15 0.54 14.96
N ASP A 92 -3.62 0.19 16.12
CA ASP A 92 -2.90 -1.07 16.31
C ASP A 92 -3.83 -2.27 16.11
N LEU A 93 -3.28 -3.32 15.51
CA LEU A 93 -3.98 -4.54 15.17
C LEU A 93 -3.95 -5.52 16.34
N GLN A 94 -5.06 -6.22 16.57
CA GLN A 94 -5.12 -7.30 17.54
C GLN A 94 -4.81 -8.64 16.88
N LEU A 95 -4.00 -9.47 17.53
CA LEU A 95 -3.75 -10.83 17.07
C LEU A 95 -4.87 -11.75 17.57
N VAL A 96 -5.70 -12.25 16.64
CA VAL A 96 -6.81 -13.17 16.91
C VAL A 96 -6.61 -14.41 16.04
N ASP A 97 -6.51 -15.59 16.64
CA ASP A 97 -6.29 -16.85 15.92
C ASP A 97 -5.10 -16.81 14.93
N LYS A 98 -3.98 -16.21 15.36
CA LYS A 98 -2.78 -15.98 14.55
C LYS A 98 -2.98 -15.08 13.32
N ARG A 99 -4.10 -14.38 13.21
CA ARG A 99 -4.38 -13.39 12.17
C ARG A 99 -4.55 -12.01 12.79
N PHE A 100 -4.01 -10.98 12.15
CA PHE A 100 -4.18 -9.62 12.62
C PHE A 100 -5.57 -9.11 12.25
N LYS A 101 -6.30 -8.57 13.22
CA LYS A 101 -7.65 -8.01 13.05
C LYS A 101 -7.69 -6.57 13.53
N CYS A 102 -8.25 -5.71 12.70
CA CYS A 102 -8.48 -4.31 13.07
C CYS A 102 -9.76 -4.18 13.90
N VAL A 103 -9.68 -3.60 15.09
CA VAL A 103 -10.86 -3.42 15.97
C VAL A 103 -11.85 -2.38 15.45
N LYS A 104 -11.39 -1.42 14.64
CA LYS A 104 -12.22 -0.32 14.10
C LYS A 104 -13.01 -0.75 12.87
N CYS A 105 -12.37 -1.39 11.89
CA CYS A 105 -13.05 -1.83 10.67
C CYS A 105 -13.48 -3.31 10.69
N GLY A 106 -13.06 -4.07 11.70
CA GLY A 106 -13.39 -5.50 11.85
C GLY A 106 -12.71 -6.43 10.85
N LYS A 107 -11.94 -5.90 9.89
CA LYS A 107 -11.28 -6.68 8.83
C LYS A 107 -10.01 -7.34 9.34
N PHE A 108 -9.73 -8.53 8.82
CA PHE A 108 -8.43 -9.16 8.95
C PHE A 108 -7.43 -8.51 8.00
N LYS A 109 -6.18 -8.39 8.43
CA LYS A 109 -5.05 -7.84 7.66
C LYS A 109 -4.01 -8.96 7.48
N PRO A 110 -3.94 -9.59 6.30
CA PRO A 110 -2.99 -10.69 6.05
C PRO A 110 -1.54 -10.21 6.16
N TYR A 111 -1.30 -8.99 5.69
CA TYR A 111 -0.02 -8.29 5.76
C TYR A 111 -0.21 -7.03 6.62
N PRO A 112 -0.10 -7.13 7.95
CA PRO A 112 -0.15 -5.95 8.81
C PRO A 112 1.01 -5.02 8.46
N ASP A 113 0.74 -3.73 8.42
CA ASP A 113 1.81 -2.75 8.29
C ASP A 113 2.43 -2.46 9.66
N ARG A 114 3.65 -1.95 9.70
CA ARG A 114 4.43 -1.71 10.92
C ARG A 114 4.81 -0.25 11.00
N ARG A 115 4.67 0.32 12.19
CA ARG A 115 5.08 1.68 12.49
C ARG A 115 5.95 1.69 13.73
N TYR A 116 6.84 2.67 13.83
CA TYR A 116 7.62 2.86 15.04
C TYR A 116 6.70 3.09 16.24
N GLU A 117 7.02 2.39 17.33
CA GLU A 117 6.41 2.60 18.64
C GLU A 117 7.56 2.85 19.61
N PHE A 118 7.86 4.12 19.83
CA PHE A 118 9.12 4.53 20.45
C PHE A 118 8.89 5.70 21.40
N CYS A 119 8.99 5.41 22.70
CA CYS A 119 8.81 6.38 23.78
C CYS A 119 10.14 6.71 24.45
N MET A 120 10.33 7.99 24.74
CA MET A 120 11.57 8.54 25.29
C MET A 120 11.27 9.34 26.54
N LEU A 121 12.03 9.11 27.61
CA LEU A 121 11.99 9.97 28.78
C LEU A 121 12.88 11.19 28.53
N CYS A 122 12.23 12.32 28.33
CA CYS A 122 12.87 13.60 28.06
C CYS A 122 12.82 14.50 29.29
N ALA A 123 13.72 15.48 29.38
CA ALA A 123 13.81 16.35 30.53
C ALA A 123 14.35 17.73 30.17
N ASP A 124 13.99 18.70 30.99
CA ASP A 124 14.67 19.99 31.06
C ASP A 124 15.04 20.29 32.52
N HIS A 125 15.37 21.54 32.81
CA HIS A 125 15.70 21.99 34.17
C HIS A 125 14.50 22.03 35.13
N THR A 126 13.27 21.96 34.62
CA THR A 126 12.02 22.07 35.39
C THR A 126 11.35 20.73 35.68
N GLY A 127 11.64 19.68 34.90
CA GLY A 127 11.06 18.36 35.12
C GLY A 127 11.42 17.31 34.07
N THR A 128 10.69 16.20 34.10
CA THR A 128 10.79 15.09 33.14
C THR A 128 9.43 14.79 32.54
N VAL A 129 9.39 14.47 31.26
CA VAL A 129 8.16 14.13 30.54
C VAL A 129 8.43 13.03 29.51
N PRO A 130 7.58 11.99 29.43
CA PRO A 130 7.64 11.01 28.36
C PRO A 130 7.14 11.61 27.04
N ILE A 131 7.91 11.41 25.97
CA ILE A 131 7.59 11.84 24.61
C ILE A 131 7.47 10.60 23.72
N LEU A 132 6.34 10.47 23.03
CA LEU A 132 6.15 9.52 21.95
C LEU A 132 6.60 10.17 20.63
N PHE A 133 7.51 9.52 19.94
CA PHE A 133 8.00 9.95 18.64
C PHE A 133 7.13 9.34 17.54
N THR A 134 6.60 10.16 16.63
CA THR A 134 5.79 9.65 15.52
C THR A 134 6.65 8.86 14.54
N ASN A 135 6.00 7.89 13.90
CA ASN A 135 6.61 7.08 12.84
C ASN A 135 7.27 7.93 11.75
N ASP A 136 6.60 8.98 11.31
CA ASP A 136 7.06 9.79 10.18
C ASP A 136 8.29 10.63 10.58
N GLU A 137 8.29 11.22 11.78
CA GLU A 137 9.45 11.99 12.26
C GLU A 137 10.65 11.08 12.54
N LEU A 138 10.43 9.88 13.07
CA LEU A 138 11.50 8.89 13.23
C LEU A 138 12.08 8.45 11.88
N THR A 139 11.22 8.16 10.92
CA THR A 139 11.64 7.76 9.58
C THR A 139 12.41 8.89 8.90
N ARG A 140 11.97 10.14 9.05
CA ARG A 140 12.67 11.34 8.56
C ARG A 140 14.05 11.51 9.20
N PHE A 141 14.15 11.39 10.52
CA PHE A 141 15.42 11.57 11.23
C PHE A 141 16.44 10.45 10.97
N ILE A 142 15.98 9.21 10.85
CA ILE A 142 16.86 8.04 10.69
C ILE A 142 17.15 7.78 9.21
N GLY A 143 16.22 8.16 8.32
CA GLY A 143 16.24 7.77 6.92
C GLY A 143 15.93 6.28 6.70
N LYS A 144 15.41 5.57 7.71
CA LYS A 144 15.07 4.15 7.66
C LYS A 144 13.67 3.89 8.19
N THR A 145 12.91 3.06 7.50
CA THR A 145 11.63 2.52 7.99
C THR A 145 11.87 1.37 8.98
N VAL A 146 10.82 0.96 9.68
CA VAL A 146 10.84 -0.26 10.53
C VAL A 146 11.35 -1.47 9.73
N TYR A 147 10.99 -1.57 8.46
CA TYR A 147 11.39 -2.69 7.59
C TYR A 147 12.86 -2.66 7.23
N ASP A 148 13.42 -1.48 6.96
CA ASP A 148 14.85 -1.33 6.66
C ASP A 148 15.70 -1.75 7.86
N ILE A 149 15.24 -1.44 9.08
CA ILE A 149 15.89 -1.90 10.31
C ILE A 149 15.75 -3.41 10.48
N LEU A 150 14.57 -3.98 10.23
CA LEU A 150 14.34 -5.42 10.36
C LEU A 150 15.12 -6.25 9.32
N ALA A 151 15.39 -5.69 8.15
CA ALA A 151 16.18 -6.33 7.10
C ALA A 151 17.69 -6.27 7.37
N ASP A 152 18.12 -5.36 8.26
CA ASP A 152 19.53 -5.14 8.59
C ASP A 152 19.94 -6.02 9.78
N GLU A 153 20.60 -7.15 9.49
CA GLU A 153 21.08 -8.10 10.51
C GLU A 153 21.99 -7.44 11.56
N THR A 154 22.68 -6.35 11.21
CA THR A 154 23.51 -5.60 12.16
C THR A 154 22.70 -4.86 13.22
N GLN A 155 21.42 -4.60 12.96
CA GLN A 155 20.53 -3.88 13.86
C GLN A 155 19.75 -4.80 14.80
N VAL A 156 19.16 -5.87 14.28
CA VAL A 156 18.25 -6.74 15.05
C VAL A 156 18.74 -8.19 15.22
N GLY A 157 19.66 -8.66 14.38
CA GLY A 157 20.02 -10.08 14.31
C GLY A 157 18.81 -11.00 14.07
N ASP A 158 18.85 -12.23 14.61
CA ASP A 158 17.79 -13.25 14.44
C ASP A 158 16.47 -13.03 15.22
N GLY A 159 16.17 -11.81 15.68
CA GLY A 159 14.85 -11.48 16.22
C GLY A 159 14.83 -10.35 17.23
N ASP A 160 13.71 -9.59 17.23
CA ASP A 160 13.10 -8.61 18.18
C ASP A 160 13.99 -7.87 19.21
N LYS A 161 15.31 -7.85 19.04
CA LYS A 161 16.22 -7.05 19.85
C LYS A 161 15.98 -5.58 19.55
N PHE A 162 16.19 -4.76 20.57
CA PHE A 162 16.08 -3.32 20.42
C PHE A 162 17.17 -2.79 19.46
N PRO A 163 16.81 -2.09 18.37
CA PRO A 163 17.79 -1.65 17.38
C PRO A 163 18.81 -0.65 17.93
N PRO A 164 20.12 -0.88 17.79
CA PRO A 164 21.17 0.05 18.22
C PRO A 164 21.06 1.43 17.59
N ILE A 165 20.63 1.53 16.32
CA ILE A 165 20.43 2.82 15.64
C ILE A 165 19.45 3.73 16.37
N LEU A 166 18.47 3.19 17.10
CA LEU A 166 17.53 3.99 17.88
C LEU A 166 18.17 4.55 19.15
N LEU A 167 19.30 4.03 19.62
CA LEU A 167 20.01 4.56 20.78
C LEU A 167 20.72 5.89 20.50
N GLN A 168 20.86 6.28 19.23
CA GLN A 168 21.52 7.52 18.84
C GLN A 168 20.85 8.79 19.40
N PHE A 169 19.57 8.69 19.76
CA PHE A 169 18.82 9.81 20.31
C PHE A 169 19.11 10.05 21.81
N GLU A 170 19.66 9.08 22.55
CA GLU A 170 20.02 9.29 23.95
C GLU A 170 21.10 10.35 24.09
N LYS A 171 21.04 11.12 25.19
CA LYS A 171 22.05 12.13 25.56
C LYS A 171 22.14 13.29 24.56
N ARG A 172 21.14 13.48 23.71
CA ARG A 172 21.02 14.62 22.79
C ARG A 172 19.83 15.50 23.17
N THR A 173 19.88 16.75 22.73
CA THR A 173 18.85 17.75 22.98
C THR A 173 18.15 18.07 21.66
N TYR A 174 16.81 18.10 21.70
CA TYR A 174 15.99 18.38 20.53
C TYR A 174 14.89 19.38 20.87
N ASN A 175 14.44 20.11 19.86
CA ASN A 175 13.22 20.90 19.92
C ASN A 175 12.06 20.04 19.45
N PHE A 176 11.18 19.67 20.38
CA PHE A 176 10.01 18.86 20.08
C PHE A 176 8.79 19.78 19.98
N THR A 177 8.17 19.83 18.82
CA THR A 177 6.84 20.41 18.61
C THR A 177 5.78 19.32 18.77
N ARG A 178 4.73 19.56 19.55
CA ARG A 178 3.68 18.59 19.87
C ARG A 178 2.30 19.20 19.68
N HIS A 179 1.31 18.36 19.37
CA HIS A 179 -0.09 18.74 19.55
C HIS A 179 -0.54 18.43 20.97
N VAL A 180 -1.18 19.40 21.61
CA VAL A 180 -1.76 19.23 22.94
C VAL A 180 -3.11 18.55 22.79
N THR A 181 -3.29 17.40 23.45
CA THR A 181 -4.56 16.68 23.42
C THR A 181 -5.42 17.03 24.63
N LYS A 182 -6.73 16.75 24.53
CA LYS A 182 -7.65 16.84 25.67
C LYS A 182 -7.20 15.95 26.85
N GLU A 183 -6.60 14.80 26.57
CA GLU A 183 -6.07 13.90 27.60
C GLU A 183 -4.87 14.51 28.34
N ASN A 184 -4.05 15.31 27.66
CA ASN A 184 -2.91 16.00 28.28
C ASN A 184 -3.31 17.12 29.23
N VAL A 185 -4.47 17.74 29.01
CA VAL A 185 -4.94 18.86 29.82
C VAL A 185 -5.88 18.39 30.93
N SER A 186 -6.85 17.55 30.59
CA SER A 186 -7.97 17.19 31.47
C SER A 186 -8.07 15.69 31.78
N GLY A 187 -7.40 14.83 31.00
CA GLY A 187 -7.47 13.38 31.14
C GLY A 187 -6.34 12.74 31.97
N GLY A 188 -5.39 13.54 32.45
CA GLY A 188 -4.29 13.09 33.32
C GLY A 188 -3.14 12.39 32.59
N SER A 189 -3.10 12.41 31.25
CA SER A 189 -1.99 11.82 30.49
C SER A 189 -0.79 12.77 30.40
N ASN A 190 0.34 12.35 30.95
CA ASN A 190 1.60 13.11 30.86
C ASN A 190 2.45 12.71 29.65
N VAL A 191 1.92 11.91 28.72
CA VAL A 191 2.62 11.46 27.51
C VAL A 191 2.25 12.38 26.35
N TYR A 192 3.26 12.95 25.69
CA TYR A 192 3.04 13.87 24.56
C TYR A 192 3.59 13.29 23.27
N THR A 193 2.84 13.42 22.17
CA THR A 193 3.25 12.97 20.84
C THR A 193 3.95 14.10 20.08
N ALA A 194 5.20 13.89 19.68
CA ALA A 194 5.96 14.87 18.90
C ALA A 194 5.61 14.77 17.41
N VAL A 195 5.22 15.90 16.81
CA VAL A 195 4.79 15.99 15.41
C VAL A 195 5.76 16.73 14.49
N LYS A 196 6.70 17.49 15.06
CA LYS A 196 7.86 18.05 14.35
C LYS A 196 9.02 18.07 15.32
N VAL A 197 10.19 17.65 14.87
CA VAL A 197 11.37 17.59 15.70
C VAL A 197 12.52 18.25 14.94
N SER A 198 13.30 19.07 15.63
CA SER A 198 14.54 19.60 15.08
C SER A 198 15.69 19.38 16.06
N ALA A 199 16.85 19.03 15.51
CA ALA A 199 18.08 19.03 16.27
C ALA A 199 18.38 20.48 16.70
N ASP A 200 18.97 20.62 17.88
CA ASP A 200 19.59 21.89 18.26
C ASP A 200 20.82 22.05 17.36
N GLU A 201 20.89 23.12 16.55
CA GLU A 201 22.09 23.41 15.77
C GLU A 201 23.27 23.52 16.75
N GLU A 202 24.26 22.64 16.60
CA GLU A 202 25.54 22.87 17.27
C GLU A 202 26.11 24.15 16.67
N VAL A 203 26.18 25.20 17.48
CA VAL A 203 26.94 26.40 17.13
C VAL A 203 28.39 25.96 16.94
N SER A 204 28.76 25.62 15.70
CA SER A 204 30.15 25.55 15.30
C SER A 204 30.72 26.93 15.52
N SER A 205 31.70 27.02 16.41
CA SER A 205 32.48 28.23 16.68
C SER A 205 32.79 28.95 15.38
N ASN A 206 32.38 30.22 15.30
CA ASN A 206 32.76 31.15 14.24
C ASN A 206 34.28 31.22 14.14
N ASP A 207 34.85 30.58 13.13
CA ASP A 207 36.10 31.06 12.53
C ASP A 207 35.70 31.84 11.28
N ASP A 208 35.68 33.17 11.41
CA ASP A 208 35.52 34.12 10.31
C ASP A 208 36.59 33.86 9.23
N PRO A 209 36.22 33.54 7.97
CA PRO A 209 37.15 33.65 6.86
C PRO A 209 37.12 35.09 6.34
N GLN A 210 38.21 35.83 6.59
CA GLN A 210 38.45 37.11 5.91
C GLN A 210 38.42 36.94 4.39
N GLN A 211 37.81 37.93 3.74
CA GLN A 211 37.65 38.10 2.30
C GLN A 211 38.93 37.79 1.51
N THR A 212 38.81 36.98 0.44
CA THR A 212 39.57 37.23 -0.79
C THR A 212 38.84 36.74 -2.04
N ASN A 213 38.93 37.59 -3.05
CA ASN A 213 38.31 37.61 -4.37
C ASN A 213 38.35 36.32 -5.22
N SER A 214 37.38 36.27 -6.13
CA SER A 214 37.24 35.41 -7.33
C SER A 214 38.53 35.27 -8.17
N VAL A 215 38.78 34.13 -8.83
CA VAL A 215 38.39 33.73 -10.22
C VAL A 215 38.76 32.21 -10.46
N PRO A 216 38.67 31.58 -11.67
CA PRO A 216 37.88 30.38 -11.95
C PRO A 216 38.67 29.06 -12.02
N ILE A 217 37.93 27.96 -11.91
CA ILE A 217 38.38 26.56 -12.01
C ILE A 217 38.91 26.22 -13.42
N LYS A 218 40.09 25.60 -13.49
CA LYS A 218 40.49 24.72 -14.61
C LYS A 218 40.93 23.35 -14.09
N GLN A 219 40.51 22.35 -14.86
CA GLN A 219 40.70 20.90 -14.75
C GLN A 219 42.15 20.47 -14.48
N THR A 220 42.38 19.31 -13.86
CA THR A 220 42.90 18.07 -14.51
C THR A 220 43.17 16.97 -13.47
N GLU A 221 43.23 15.75 -13.96
CA GLU A 221 43.14 14.43 -13.35
C GLU A 221 44.33 13.94 -12.50
N ILE A 222 43.99 13.05 -11.56
CA ILE A 222 44.63 11.82 -11.05
C ILE A 222 46.16 11.66 -11.23
N SER A 223 46.88 11.46 -10.12
CA SER A 223 47.95 10.45 -10.04
C SER A 223 48.16 9.92 -8.62
N ASN A 224 48.31 8.59 -8.55
CA ASN A 224 48.59 7.75 -7.38
C ASN A 224 49.90 8.12 -6.68
N LEU A 225 50.00 7.85 -5.36
CA LEU A 225 51.18 7.18 -4.77
C LEU A 225 50.89 6.64 -3.36
N LYS A 226 51.36 5.41 -3.13
CA LYS A 226 51.30 4.61 -1.90
C LYS A 226 52.32 5.09 -0.87
N GLY A 227 51.92 5.03 0.41
CA GLY A 227 52.64 4.47 1.55
C GLY A 227 53.91 5.18 2.06
N THR A 228 53.99 5.41 3.37
CA THR A 228 54.98 4.79 4.29
C THR A 228 54.65 5.20 5.74
N LEU A 229 54.69 4.22 6.64
CA LEU A 229 54.60 4.33 8.10
C LEU A 229 55.74 5.18 8.68
N ASN A 230 55.50 5.89 9.78
CA ASN A 230 56.51 6.00 10.83
C ASN A 230 55.88 6.25 12.21
N SER A 231 56.30 5.38 13.13
CA SER A 231 56.05 5.34 14.56
C SER A 231 56.76 6.47 15.31
N GLY A 232 56.17 6.95 16.40
CA GLY A 232 56.88 7.74 17.40
C GLY A 232 55.97 8.31 18.48
N SER A 233 55.65 7.51 19.50
CA SER A 233 55.20 8.03 20.81
C SER A 233 56.39 8.65 21.55
N PRO A 234 56.17 9.71 22.32
CA PRO A 234 56.47 9.66 23.78
C PRO A 234 55.44 10.52 24.59
N THR A 235 55.24 10.48 25.90
CA THR A 235 55.73 9.70 27.06
C THR A 235 54.78 10.04 28.22
N THR A 236 54.45 9.06 29.05
CA THR A 236 53.70 9.21 30.31
C THR A 236 54.50 9.94 31.40
N GLY A 237 53.83 10.82 32.15
CA GLY A 237 54.33 11.47 33.36
C GLY A 237 53.24 11.64 34.42
N GLU A 238 53.27 10.71 35.38
CA GLU A 238 52.84 10.79 36.79
C GLU A 238 51.37 11.03 37.20
N SER A 239 50.83 10.01 37.88
CA SER A 239 49.56 10.01 38.60
C SER A 239 49.69 10.63 39.99
N THR A 240 48.63 11.25 40.48
CA THR A 240 48.36 11.34 41.92
C THR A 240 46.91 10.97 42.22
N ASN A 241 46.76 9.82 42.88
CA ASN A 241 45.49 9.33 43.44
C ASN A 241 45.23 10.00 44.80
N LYS A 242 44.07 10.65 44.95
CA LYS A 242 43.39 10.81 46.25
C LYS A 242 41.91 10.48 46.11
N SER A 243 41.53 9.32 46.63
CA SER A 243 40.18 8.81 46.74
C SER A 243 39.44 9.48 47.91
N ARG A 244 38.23 10.00 47.66
CA ARG A 244 37.31 10.48 48.71
C ARG A 244 36.09 9.57 48.76
N ALA A 245 35.75 9.13 49.97
CA ALA A 245 34.74 8.11 50.25
C ALA A 245 33.31 8.52 49.84
N ARG A 246 32.60 7.53 49.31
CA ARG A 246 31.21 7.56 48.84
C ARG A 246 30.24 7.78 50.01
N LYS A 247 29.47 8.87 50.01
CA LYS A 247 28.25 8.95 50.83
C LYS A 247 27.21 7.99 50.26
N LYS A 248 26.75 7.03 51.06
CA LYS A 248 25.58 6.20 50.74
C LYS A 248 24.37 7.14 50.62
N ILE A 249 23.74 7.13 49.45
CA ILE A 249 22.40 7.69 49.25
C ILE A 249 21.47 6.48 49.27
N ASP A 250 20.48 6.52 50.15
CA ASP A 250 19.47 5.48 50.27
C ASP A 250 18.71 5.32 48.95
N VAL A 251 18.54 4.07 48.55
CA VAL A 251 17.74 3.68 47.39
C VAL A 251 16.28 3.97 47.73
N VAL A 252 15.72 5.07 47.22
CA VAL A 252 14.27 5.24 47.19
C VAL A 252 13.75 4.29 46.12
N ARG A 253 13.12 3.21 46.56
CA ARG A 253 12.41 2.25 45.74
C ARG A 253 11.14 2.93 45.22
N CYS A 254 11.05 3.18 43.91
CA CYS A 254 9.78 3.53 43.30
C CYS A 254 8.92 2.27 43.24
N GLU A 255 8.04 2.10 44.22
CA GLU A 255 6.92 1.17 44.11
C GLU A 255 5.87 1.82 43.20
N LEU A 256 5.76 1.30 41.99
CA LEU A 256 4.61 1.55 41.11
C LEU A 256 3.40 0.82 41.72
N PRO A 257 2.21 1.46 41.77
CA PRO A 257 1.00 0.77 42.19
C PRO A 257 0.75 -0.49 41.35
N GLU A 258 0.48 -1.59 42.02
CA GLU A 258 0.03 -2.84 41.41
C GLU A 258 -1.27 -2.62 40.61
N GLU A 259 -1.31 -3.23 39.44
CA GLU A 259 -2.49 -3.49 38.60
C GLU A 259 -3.51 -2.34 38.47
N THR A 260 -3.11 -1.24 37.82
CA THR A 260 -4.10 -0.45 37.06
C THR A 260 -4.28 -1.07 35.67
N PRO A 261 -5.53 -1.22 35.18
CA PRO A 261 -5.79 -1.81 33.87
C PRO A 261 -5.01 -1.04 32.81
N GLU A 262 -4.39 -1.77 31.87
CA GLU A 262 -3.75 -1.22 30.68
C GLU A 262 -4.56 -0.01 30.19
N PRO A 263 -3.93 1.16 29.99
CA PRO A 263 -4.66 2.32 29.50
C PRO A 263 -5.20 1.93 28.13
N LYS A 264 -6.51 1.67 28.07
CA LYS A 264 -7.24 1.52 26.83
C LYS A 264 -7.12 2.86 26.14
N LEU A 265 -6.15 2.98 25.21
CA LEU A 265 -6.04 4.05 24.23
C LEU A 265 -7.36 4.08 23.45
N LYS A 266 -8.35 4.81 23.97
CA LYS A 266 -9.63 5.02 23.32
C LYS A 266 -9.44 6.15 22.31
N ASN A 267 -9.29 5.75 21.05
CA ASN A 267 -9.62 6.50 19.84
C ASN A 267 -9.58 8.05 19.97
N MET A 268 -8.41 8.63 19.81
CA MET A 268 -8.26 10.04 19.43
C MET A 268 -7.75 10.15 17.99
N LYS A 269 -8.22 11.17 17.27
CA LYS A 269 -7.80 11.51 15.91
C LYS A 269 -6.33 11.95 15.93
N ALA A 270 -5.42 10.98 15.92
CA ALA A 270 -4.06 11.22 15.45
C ALA A 270 -4.14 11.81 14.02
N LYS A 271 -3.10 12.51 13.56
CA LYS A 271 -2.92 12.74 12.11
C LYS A 271 -2.88 11.36 11.46
N ILE A 272 -4.03 10.93 10.96
CA ILE A 272 -4.18 9.65 10.27
C ILE A 272 -3.45 9.85 8.95
N ASN A 273 -2.41 9.06 8.67
CA ASN A 273 -1.91 8.91 7.31
C ASN A 273 -3.04 8.29 6.48
N VAL A 274 -3.72 9.14 5.71
CA VAL A 274 -4.91 8.76 4.95
C VAL A 274 -4.59 8.84 3.47
N ARG A 275 -4.90 7.76 2.76
CA ARG A 275 -5.00 7.79 1.30
C ARG A 275 -6.36 8.37 0.94
N MET A 276 -6.36 9.51 0.24
CA MET A 276 -7.57 10.21 -0.19
C MET A 276 -7.50 10.52 -1.68
N GLU A 277 -8.62 10.38 -2.37
CA GLU A 277 -8.73 10.76 -3.77
C GLU A 277 -8.93 12.27 -3.89
N ALA A 278 -8.28 12.88 -4.88
CA ALA A 278 -8.50 14.28 -5.26
C ALA A 278 -9.03 14.36 -6.70
N PHE A 279 -10.21 14.95 -6.87
CA PHE A 279 -10.83 15.16 -8.16
C PHE A 279 -10.49 16.54 -8.72
N VAL A 280 -10.02 16.56 -9.96
CA VAL A 280 -9.73 17.78 -10.73
C VAL A 280 -10.83 18.01 -11.77
N PRO A 281 -11.67 19.05 -11.62
CA PRO A 281 -12.60 19.44 -12.67
C PRO A 281 -11.87 19.75 -13.98
N LEU A 282 -12.47 19.36 -15.12
CA LEU A 282 -11.84 19.48 -16.45
C LEU A 282 -11.30 20.90 -16.74
N PHE A 283 -12.02 21.94 -16.33
CA PHE A 283 -11.61 23.34 -16.53
C PHE A 283 -10.36 23.77 -15.73
N LEU A 284 -9.94 22.98 -14.73
CA LEU A 284 -8.71 23.21 -13.96
C LEU A 284 -7.55 22.30 -14.38
N MET A 285 -7.80 21.32 -15.24
CA MET A 285 -6.84 20.28 -15.60
C MET A 285 -5.53 20.88 -16.15
N GLU A 286 -5.60 21.76 -17.14
CA GLU A 286 -4.41 22.37 -17.75
C GLU A 286 -3.57 23.19 -16.77
N LYS A 287 -4.21 23.81 -15.76
CA LYS A 287 -3.53 24.57 -14.71
C LYS A 287 -2.84 23.63 -13.73
N LEU A 288 -3.57 22.65 -13.20
CA LEU A 288 -3.10 21.83 -12.09
C LEU A 288 -2.18 20.69 -12.52
N GLN A 289 -2.30 20.20 -13.76
CA GLN A 289 -1.37 19.21 -14.31
C GLN A 289 0.08 19.73 -14.40
N LYS A 290 0.26 21.06 -14.51
CA LYS A 290 1.59 21.69 -14.50
C LYS A 290 2.13 21.92 -13.09
N VAL A 291 1.27 21.85 -12.08
CA VAL A 291 1.61 22.11 -10.67
C VAL A 291 1.97 20.81 -9.96
N PHE A 292 1.17 19.76 -10.16
CA PHE A 292 1.39 18.48 -9.49
C PHE A 292 2.21 17.55 -10.36
N ILE A 293 3.45 17.30 -9.93
CA ILE A 293 4.35 16.33 -10.52
C ILE A 293 4.30 15.05 -9.67
N GLN A 294 4.15 13.91 -10.33
CA GLN A 294 4.11 12.62 -9.63
C GLN A 294 5.46 12.35 -8.95
N GLY A 295 5.44 12.07 -7.65
CA GLY A 295 6.62 11.76 -6.84
C GLY A 295 7.02 12.89 -5.89
N GLU A 296 6.59 14.11 -6.15
CA GLU A 296 6.90 15.29 -5.33
C GLU A 296 5.88 15.48 -4.19
N MET A 297 6.30 16.17 -3.13
CA MET A 297 5.47 16.43 -1.94
C MET A 297 4.90 17.84 -1.96
N TYR A 298 3.65 18.00 -1.53
CA TYR A 298 2.96 19.29 -1.55
C TYR A 298 2.14 19.54 -0.28
N ALA A 299 2.24 20.75 0.26
CA ALA A 299 1.23 21.33 1.14
C ALA A 299 0.09 21.88 0.27
N ILE A 300 -1.09 21.26 0.38
CA ILE A 300 -2.27 21.64 -0.43
C ILE A 300 -3.29 22.33 0.49
N SER A 301 -3.78 23.49 0.08
CA SER A 301 -4.75 24.28 0.85
C SER A 301 -5.89 24.83 -0.04
N ASN A 302 -6.96 25.33 0.59
CA ASN A 302 -8.12 25.94 -0.07
C ASN A 302 -8.84 25.01 -1.08
N PHE A 303 -9.01 23.74 -0.72
CA PHE A 303 -9.80 22.77 -1.46
C PHE A 303 -11.15 22.50 -0.78
N GLN A 304 -12.09 21.91 -1.53
CA GLN A 304 -13.35 21.43 -0.97
C GLN A 304 -13.26 19.95 -0.60
N VAL A 305 -13.99 19.52 0.42
CA VAL A 305 -14.14 18.11 0.78
C VAL A 305 -15.57 17.68 0.50
N LYS A 306 -15.75 16.59 -0.25
CA LYS A 306 -17.07 16.03 -0.59
C LYS A 306 -17.19 14.59 -0.13
N ASN A 307 -18.37 14.23 0.34
CA ASN A 307 -18.72 12.83 0.57
C ASN A 307 -18.91 12.15 -0.79
N TYR A 308 -18.52 10.88 -0.85
CA TYR A 308 -18.89 10.07 -2.00
C TYR A 308 -20.38 9.73 -2.01
N THR A 309 -20.90 9.53 -3.20
CA THR A 309 -22.28 9.17 -3.55
C THR A 309 -22.34 7.76 -4.13
N GLU A 310 -23.54 7.21 -4.34
CA GLU A 310 -23.71 5.88 -4.94
C GLU A 310 -23.27 5.81 -6.42
N THR A 311 -23.21 6.96 -7.10
CA THR A 311 -22.73 7.05 -8.47
C THR A 311 -21.21 6.97 -8.57
N ASP A 312 -20.49 7.22 -7.47
CA ASP A 312 -19.03 7.14 -7.42
C ASP A 312 -18.59 5.68 -7.31
N LYS A 313 -18.33 5.09 -8.48
CA LYS A 313 -17.90 3.70 -8.67
C LYS A 313 -16.39 3.59 -8.83
N TRP A 314 -15.86 2.37 -8.63
CA TRP A 314 -14.44 2.04 -8.90
C TRP A 314 -13.44 2.91 -8.14
N ARG A 315 -13.70 3.15 -6.85
CA ARG A 315 -12.82 3.95 -5.98
C ARG A 315 -11.53 3.21 -5.68
N CYS A 316 -10.40 3.92 -5.71
CA CYS A 316 -9.09 3.38 -5.32
C CYS A 316 -8.84 3.42 -3.82
N VAL A 317 -9.73 4.07 -3.06
CA VAL A 317 -9.56 4.34 -1.63
C VAL A 317 -10.81 3.97 -0.85
N THR A 318 -10.62 3.64 0.42
CA THR A 318 -11.71 3.26 1.34
C THR A 318 -12.30 4.43 2.09
N THR A 319 -11.73 5.64 1.96
CA THR A 319 -12.25 6.87 2.59
C THR A 319 -13.68 7.16 2.15
N ASP A 320 -14.46 7.75 3.06
CA ASP A 320 -15.85 8.15 2.83
C ASP A 320 -15.97 9.49 2.08
N ARG A 321 -14.84 10.18 1.93
CA ARG A 321 -14.72 11.51 1.36
C ARG A 321 -13.61 11.56 0.31
N GLN A 322 -13.74 12.54 -0.57
CA GLN A 322 -12.76 12.94 -1.58
C GLN A 322 -12.50 14.45 -1.50
N ILE A 323 -11.31 14.85 -1.94
CA ILE A 323 -10.96 16.24 -2.17
C ILE A 323 -11.48 16.64 -3.55
N GLN A 324 -12.07 17.83 -3.65
CA GLN A 324 -12.37 18.47 -4.91
C GLN A 324 -11.55 19.76 -5.03
N PHE A 325 -10.68 19.79 -6.04
CA PHE A 325 -9.92 21.00 -6.35
C PHE A 325 -10.82 22.07 -6.96
N THR A 326 -10.52 23.32 -6.59
CA THR A 326 -11.23 24.51 -7.04
C THR A 326 -10.23 25.53 -7.60
N ASN A 327 -10.72 26.62 -8.16
CA ASN A 327 -9.88 27.73 -8.60
C ASN A 327 -9.08 28.39 -7.45
N GLN A 328 -9.54 28.21 -6.21
CA GLN A 328 -8.88 28.72 -5.00
C GLN A 328 -7.83 27.75 -4.46
N THR A 329 -7.78 26.50 -4.94
CA THR A 329 -6.84 25.50 -4.45
C THR A 329 -5.41 25.96 -4.73
N ARG A 330 -4.58 25.87 -3.70
CA ARG A 330 -3.15 26.22 -3.72
C ARG A 330 -2.35 24.98 -3.37
N ALA A 331 -1.17 24.88 -3.96
CA ALA A 331 -0.19 23.85 -3.64
C ALA A 331 1.19 24.51 -3.52
N LYS A 332 1.90 24.20 -2.44
CA LYS A 332 3.29 24.57 -2.21
C LYS A 332 4.10 23.29 -2.16
N GLU A 333 5.11 23.18 -3.00
CA GLU A 333 6.05 22.05 -2.96
C GLU A 333 6.82 22.07 -1.64
N LEU A 334 7.06 20.89 -1.08
CA LEU A 334 7.77 20.68 0.18
C LEU A 334 9.08 19.98 -0.10
N ASP A 335 10.12 20.36 0.65
CA ASP A 335 11.41 19.69 0.60
C ASP A 335 11.36 18.35 1.35
N ASP A 336 12.11 17.36 0.88
CA ASP A 336 12.27 16.04 1.51
C ASP A 336 12.70 16.12 3.00
N ASN A 337 13.37 17.21 3.39
CA ASN A 337 13.81 17.44 4.76
C ASN A 337 12.69 17.90 5.70
N ASP A 338 11.61 18.48 5.17
CA ASP A 338 10.56 19.12 5.98
C ASP A 338 9.49 18.14 6.46
N CYS A 339 9.18 17.13 5.63
CA CYS A 339 8.19 16.11 5.96
C CYS A 339 8.51 14.79 5.26
N PHE A 340 8.10 13.68 5.88
CA PHE A 340 8.18 12.37 5.26
C PHE A 340 6.80 11.88 4.85
N ILE A 341 6.61 11.62 3.55
CA ILE A 341 5.44 10.92 3.00
C ILE A 341 5.96 9.67 2.28
N ALA A 342 5.39 8.51 2.61
CA ALA A 342 5.77 7.26 1.94
C ALA A 342 5.49 7.36 0.44
N LYS A 343 6.50 7.02 -0.39
CA LYS A 343 6.41 7.12 -1.87
C LYS A 343 5.23 6.36 -2.47
N ASN A 344 4.89 5.21 -1.90
CA ASN A 344 3.71 4.45 -2.28
C ASN A 344 3.00 3.95 -1.03
N CYS A 345 1.68 3.92 -1.07
CA CYS A 345 0.82 3.38 -0.02
C CYS A 345 -0.14 2.37 -0.64
N PHE A 346 0.08 1.08 -0.35
CA PHE A 346 -0.71 -0.03 -0.89
C PHE A 346 -1.69 -0.57 0.15
N GLU A 347 -2.96 -0.77 -0.23
CA GLU A 347 -3.95 -1.44 0.64
C GLU A 347 -4.22 -2.86 0.10
N PHE A 348 -3.29 -3.79 0.35
CA PHE A 348 -3.37 -5.14 -0.20
C PHE A 348 -4.59 -5.92 0.29
N CYS A 349 -5.27 -6.57 -0.65
CA CYS A 349 -6.28 -7.58 -0.41
C CYS A 349 -5.66 -8.98 -0.37
N ASP A 350 -6.16 -9.82 0.54
CA ASP A 350 -5.86 -11.25 0.54
C ASP A 350 -6.40 -11.88 -0.74
N LEU A 351 -5.61 -12.73 -1.41
CA LEU A 351 -6.06 -13.43 -2.62
C LEU A 351 -7.25 -14.34 -2.33
N GLY A 352 -7.37 -14.90 -1.13
CA GLY A 352 -8.52 -15.73 -0.72
C GLY A 352 -9.84 -14.94 -0.54
N ASP A 353 -9.75 -13.62 -0.36
CA ASP A 353 -10.91 -12.74 -0.17
C ASP A 353 -11.39 -12.08 -1.48
N ILE A 354 -10.70 -12.32 -2.61
CA ILE A 354 -10.98 -11.70 -3.92
C ILE A 354 -12.42 -11.92 -4.39
N LYS A 355 -13.01 -13.09 -4.09
CA LYS A 355 -14.40 -13.42 -4.43
C LYS A 355 -15.42 -12.36 -3.97
N SER A 356 -15.14 -11.67 -2.86
CA SER A 356 -16.02 -10.62 -2.33
C SER A 356 -16.04 -9.36 -3.20
N PHE A 357 -15.04 -9.19 -4.07
CA PHE A 357 -14.88 -8.04 -4.95
C PHE A 357 -15.39 -8.24 -6.37
N ALA A 358 -15.69 -9.48 -6.77
CA ALA A 358 -16.13 -9.80 -8.14
C ALA A 358 -17.53 -9.26 -8.48
N ASN A 359 -18.42 -9.19 -7.48
CA ASN A 359 -19.83 -8.80 -7.66
C ASN A 359 -20.13 -7.35 -7.22
N GLN A 360 -19.10 -6.51 -7.07
CA GLN A 360 -19.26 -5.12 -6.65
C GLN A 360 -18.63 -4.15 -7.65
N THR A 361 -19.14 -2.90 -7.67
CA THR A 361 -18.62 -1.84 -8.55
C THR A 361 -18.14 -0.62 -7.77
N LYS A 362 -17.88 -0.77 -6.48
CA LYS A 362 -17.56 0.32 -5.55
C LYS A 362 -16.05 0.54 -5.42
N TYR A 363 -15.26 -0.52 -5.33
CA TYR A 363 -13.83 -0.48 -5.02
C TYR A 363 -13.00 -1.20 -6.07
N LEU A 364 -11.83 -0.64 -6.35
CA LEU A 364 -10.71 -1.33 -6.98
C LEU A 364 -9.82 -1.94 -5.89
N VAL A 365 -8.97 -2.88 -6.28
CA VAL A 365 -8.23 -3.73 -5.33
C VAL A 365 -6.74 -3.71 -5.64
N ASP A 366 -5.93 -3.63 -4.59
CA ASP A 366 -4.48 -3.80 -4.67
C ASP A 366 -4.12 -5.24 -4.29
N VAL A 367 -3.28 -5.92 -5.07
CA VAL A 367 -2.82 -7.30 -4.83
C VAL A 367 -1.32 -7.42 -5.04
N VAL A 368 -0.73 -8.42 -4.39
CA VAL A 368 0.68 -8.78 -4.55
C VAL A 368 0.81 -10.29 -4.59
N GLY A 369 1.71 -10.79 -5.43
CA GLY A 369 1.96 -12.21 -5.50
C GLY A 369 3.16 -12.56 -6.39
N VAL A 370 3.64 -13.78 -6.20
CA VAL A 370 4.68 -14.40 -7.04
C VAL A 370 4.03 -14.86 -8.33
N VAL A 371 4.60 -14.47 -9.47
CA VAL A 371 4.12 -14.89 -10.79
C VAL A 371 4.54 -16.33 -11.03
N THR A 372 3.56 -17.22 -11.22
CA THR A 372 3.81 -18.65 -11.49
C THR A 372 3.67 -18.98 -12.97
N ARG A 373 2.82 -18.25 -13.68
CA ARG A 373 2.59 -18.41 -15.12
C ARG A 373 2.44 -17.04 -15.76
N ARG A 374 3.01 -16.87 -16.95
CA ARG A 374 2.90 -15.66 -17.76
C ARG A 374 2.82 -16.07 -19.23
N GLU A 375 1.78 -15.61 -19.91
CA GLU A 375 1.63 -15.72 -21.35
C GLU A 375 2.41 -14.60 -22.06
N GLU A 376 2.78 -14.83 -23.32
CA GLU A 376 3.36 -13.79 -24.17
C GLU A 376 2.33 -12.72 -24.55
N LEU A 377 2.81 -11.52 -24.87
CA LEU A 377 1.99 -10.44 -25.39
C LEU A 377 1.32 -10.87 -26.71
N LYS A 378 -0.01 -10.82 -26.74
CA LYS A 378 -0.80 -11.19 -27.93
C LYS A 378 -1.86 -10.17 -28.26
N LEU A 379 -2.17 -10.04 -29.53
CA LEU A 379 -3.29 -9.26 -30.02
C LEU A 379 -4.55 -10.13 -30.00
N VAL A 380 -5.58 -9.71 -29.26
CA VAL A 380 -6.83 -10.45 -29.12
C VAL A 380 -7.98 -9.65 -29.73
N HIS A 381 -8.70 -10.28 -30.65
CA HIS A 381 -9.92 -9.72 -31.20
C HIS A 381 -11.08 -9.90 -30.22
N THR A 382 -11.57 -8.79 -29.66
CA THR A 382 -12.65 -8.86 -28.67
C THR A 382 -14.01 -9.07 -29.33
N LYS A 383 -15.00 -9.57 -28.57
CA LYS A 383 -16.41 -9.69 -29.03
C LYS A 383 -17.02 -8.37 -29.50
N GLN A 384 -16.41 -7.24 -29.15
CA GLN A 384 -16.81 -5.89 -29.53
C GLN A 384 -16.21 -5.44 -30.88
N GLY A 385 -15.47 -6.32 -31.57
CA GLY A 385 -14.84 -6.02 -32.86
C GLY A 385 -13.57 -5.16 -32.76
N VAL A 386 -13.00 -5.03 -31.56
CA VAL A 386 -11.82 -4.20 -31.30
C VAL A 386 -10.64 -5.10 -30.93
N ASP A 387 -9.51 -4.89 -31.60
CA ASP A 387 -8.24 -5.53 -31.27
C ASP A 387 -7.66 -4.90 -30.01
N LYS A 388 -7.23 -5.75 -29.07
CA LYS A 388 -6.57 -5.31 -27.83
C LYS A 388 -5.34 -6.15 -27.57
N TRP A 389 -4.24 -5.49 -27.23
CA TRP A 389 -3.07 -6.17 -26.70
C TRP A 389 -3.38 -6.75 -25.33
N GLN A 390 -2.95 -7.97 -25.08
CA GLN A 390 -3.25 -8.71 -23.86
C GLN A 390 -2.02 -9.46 -23.36
N ILE A 391 -1.82 -9.42 -22.04
CA ILE A 391 -0.99 -10.36 -21.29
C ILE A 391 -1.84 -10.97 -20.19
N ARG A 392 -1.79 -12.30 -20.06
CA ARG A 392 -2.37 -13.03 -18.93
C ARG A 392 -1.25 -13.61 -18.08
N MET A 393 -1.41 -13.51 -16.77
CA MET A 393 -0.50 -14.13 -15.80
C MET A 393 -1.28 -14.65 -14.60
N THR A 394 -0.69 -15.60 -13.88
CA THR A 394 -1.23 -16.08 -12.61
C THR A 394 -0.26 -15.73 -11.50
N ILE A 395 -0.78 -15.13 -10.43
CA ILE A 395 -0.03 -14.79 -9.22
C ILE A 395 -0.47 -15.68 -8.06
N THR A 396 0.44 -15.95 -7.10
CA THR A 396 0.14 -16.67 -5.87
C THR A 396 0.81 -16.01 -4.65
N ASP A 397 0.17 -16.13 -3.49
CA ASP A 397 0.73 -15.82 -2.18
C ASP A 397 1.22 -17.08 -1.44
N GLY A 398 1.24 -18.23 -2.13
CA GLY A 398 1.52 -19.56 -1.58
C GLY A 398 0.30 -20.27 -0.98
N ARG A 399 -0.86 -19.61 -0.88
CA ARG A 399 -2.11 -20.16 -0.31
C ARG A 399 -3.32 -20.08 -1.25
N ASN A 400 -3.36 -19.09 -2.11
CA ASN A 400 -4.36 -18.93 -3.16
C ASN A 400 -3.67 -18.48 -4.45
N TYR A 401 -4.41 -18.52 -5.56
CA TYR A 401 -3.97 -17.96 -6.82
C TYR A 401 -4.99 -16.97 -7.37
N LEU A 402 -4.53 -16.05 -8.21
CA LEU A 402 -5.37 -15.09 -8.91
C LEU A 402 -4.87 -14.91 -10.34
N ASN A 403 -5.79 -14.96 -11.30
CA ASN A 403 -5.50 -14.64 -12.69
C ASN A 403 -5.53 -13.12 -12.89
N ILE A 404 -4.49 -12.58 -13.51
CA ILE A 404 -4.35 -11.17 -13.85
C ILE A 404 -4.33 -11.04 -15.38
N THR A 405 -5.12 -10.11 -15.91
CA THR A 405 -5.14 -9.76 -17.33
C THR A 405 -4.82 -8.28 -17.52
N LEU A 406 -3.67 -7.98 -18.13
CA LEU A 406 -3.29 -6.63 -18.51
C LEU A 406 -3.68 -6.39 -19.97
N TRP A 407 -4.21 -5.20 -20.25
CA TRP A 407 -4.69 -4.80 -21.57
C TRP A 407 -3.97 -3.56 -22.12
N ASN A 408 -3.86 -3.49 -23.45
CA ASN A 408 -3.38 -2.35 -24.24
C ASN A 408 -2.00 -1.86 -23.79
N HIS A 409 -1.82 -0.54 -23.74
CA HIS A 409 -0.58 0.13 -23.35
C HIS A 409 0.03 -0.43 -22.06
N LEU A 410 -0.78 -0.78 -21.06
CA LEU A 410 -0.24 -1.34 -19.81
C LEU A 410 0.39 -2.73 -20.01
N ALA A 411 -0.17 -3.54 -20.91
CA ALA A 411 0.41 -4.84 -21.28
C ALA A 411 1.70 -4.67 -22.09
N GLU A 412 1.72 -3.73 -23.03
CA GLU A 412 2.90 -3.41 -23.84
C GLU A 412 4.06 -2.91 -22.96
N CYS A 413 3.79 -1.98 -22.04
CA CYS A 413 4.78 -1.51 -21.06
C CYS A 413 5.29 -2.65 -20.18
N PHE A 414 4.40 -3.49 -19.65
CA PHE A 414 4.80 -4.62 -18.82
C PHE A 414 5.72 -5.60 -19.55
N GLN A 415 5.41 -5.91 -20.82
CA GLN A 415 6.27 -6.74 -21.66
C GLN A 415 7.64 -6.10 -21.87
N SER A 416 7.66 -4.81 -22.19
CA SER A 416 8.90 -4.07 -22.40
C SER A 416 9.78 -4.09 -21.16
N ASP A 417 9.21 -3.80 -19.99
CA ASP A 417 9.96 -3.75 -18.73
C ASP A 417 10.57 -5.11 -18.38
N ILE A 418 9.83 -6.19 -18.60
CA ILE A 418 10.31 -7.57 -18.40
C ILE A 418 11.42 -7.93 -19.38
N SER A 419 11.28 -7.55 -20.65
CA SER A 419 12.25 -7.93 -21.67
C SER A 419 13.55 -7.13 -21.55
N THR A 420 13.46 -5.86 -21.12
CA THR A 420 14.60 -4.94 -21.07
C THR A 420 15.31 -4.96 -19.71
N SER A 421 14.59 -5.20 -18.62
CA SER A 421 15.17 -5.14 -17.28
C SER A 421 15.64 -6.51 -16.82
N LYS A 422 16.88 -6.59 -16.33
CA LYS A 422 17.29 -7.72 -15.48
C LYS A 422 16.63 -7.54 -14.13
N PHE A 423 15.78 -8.48 -13.73
CA PHE A 423 15.12 -8.48 -12.44
C PHE A 423 15.41 -9.78 -11.69
N GLU A 424 15.25 -9.74 -10.37
CA GLU A 424 15.52 -10.88 -9.50
C GLU A 424 14.39 -11.93 -9.59
N GLU A 425 14.74 -13.20 -9.78
CA GLU A 425 13.76 -14.30 -9.75
C GLU A 425 13.53 -14.79 -8.30
N PRO A 426 12.31 -15.22 -7.92
CA PRO A 426 11.12 -15.27 -8.76
C PRO A 426 10.53 -13.88 -9.04
N LEU A 427 9.86 -13.71 -10.18
CA LEU A 427 9.11 -12.49 -10.50
C LEU A 427 7.96 -12.27 -9.50
N ILE A 428 8.02 -11.19 -8.73
CA ILE A 428 6.95 -10.77 -7.82
C ILE A 428 6.34 -9.46 -8.34
N VAL A 429 5.02 -9.42 -8.45
CA VAL A 429 4.31 -8.24 -8.95
C VAL A 429 3.36 -7.70 -7.90
N ILE A 430 3.32 -6.37 -7.81
CA ILE A 430 2.24 -5.62 -7.16
C ILE A 430 1.36 -5.07 -8.27
N ILE A 431 0.06 -5.32 -8.20
CA ILE A 431 -0.95 -4.70 -9.08
C ILE A 431 -1.83 -3.81 -8.21
N VAL A 432 -1.89 -2.52 -8.52
CA VAL A 432 -2.64 -1.51 -7.76
C VAL A 432 -3.89 -1.13 -8.53
N ALA A 433 -4.99 -0.91 -7.82
CA ALA A 433 -6.27 -0.45 -8.36
C ALA A 433 -6.78 -1.30 -9.53
N GLY A 434 -6.71 -2.63 -9.40
CA GLY A 434 -7.26 -3.57 -10.36
C GLY A 434 -8.77 -3.78 -10.17
N LYS A 435 -9.47 -4.05 -11.27
CA LYS A 435 -10.89 -4.41 -11.28
C LYS A 435 -11.01 -5.93 -11.24
N VAL A 436 -11.67 -6.45 -10.20
CA VAL A 436 -11.98 -7.87 -10.06
C VAL A 436 -13.24 -8.22 -10.86
N GLY A 437 -13.20 -9.36 -11.55
CA GLY A 437 -14.29 -9.92 -12.33
C GLY A 437 -14.32 -11.45 -12.26
N ILE A 438 -15.19 -12.03 -13.10
CA ILE A 438 -15.27 -13.47 -13.32
C ILE A 438 -15.09 -13.69 -14.81
N PHE A 439 -14.13 -14.55 -15.17
CA PHE A 439 -13.83 -14.92 -16.54
C PHE A 439 -13.64 -16.44 -16.61
N GLN A 440 -14.39 -17.11 -17.49
CA GLN A 440 -14.39 -18.58 -17.62
C GLN A 440 -14.59 -19.28 -16.27
N ASP A 441 -15.56 -18.80 -15.47
CA ASP A 441 -15.89 -19.30 -14.13
C ASP A 441 -14.77 -19.22 -13.08
N GLU A 442 -13.65 -18.57 -13.41
CA GLU A 442 -12.57 -18.24 -12.47
C GLU A 442 -12.55 -16.74 -12.14
N TYR A 443 -12.06 -16.41 -10.94
CA TYR A 443 -11.85 -15.01 -10.56
C TYR A 443 -10.65 -14.44 -11.32
N ASP A 444 -10.87 -13.31 -11.96
CA ASP A 444 -9.84 -12.57 -12.68
C ASP A 444 -9.74 -11.13 -12.16
N MET A 445 -8.57 -10.53 -12.35
CA MET A 445 -8.38 -9.10 -12.18
C MET A 445 -7.84 -8.50 -13.47
N CYS A 446 -8.46 -7.42 -13.92
CA CYS A 446 -8.03 -6.65 -15.08
C CYS A 446 -7.68 -5.21 -14.70
N ASN A 447 -6.85 -4.56 -15.53
CA ASN A 447 -6.51 -3.16 -15.33
C ASN A 447 -7.71 -2.23 -15.63
N PHE A 448 -7.75 -1.14 -14.87
CA PHE A 448 -8.65 0.00 -15.01
C PHE A 448 -7.82 1.29 -15.17
N SER A 449 -8.48 2.44 -15.33
CA SER A 449 -7.79 3.71 -15.61
C SER A 449 -6.65 4.08 -14.62
N PRO A 450 -6.77 3.85 -13.29
CA PRO A 450 -5.71 4.19 -12.34
C PRO A 450 -4.77 3.01 -12.04
N THR A 451 -4.87 1.89 -12.76
CA THR A 451 -4.06 0.71 -12.46
C THR A 451 -2.59 0.96 -12.75
N ALA A 452 -1.75 0.57 -11.81
CA ALA A 452 -0.30 0.54 -11.94
C ALA A 452 0.24 -0.83 -11.54
N TYR A 453 1.39 -1.21 -12.08
CA TYR A 453 2.12 -2.41 -11.66
C TYR A 453 3.51 -2.03 -11.15
N TYR A 454 4.05 -2.87 -10.28
CA TYR A 454 5.43 -2.77 -9.82
C TYR A 454 6.07 -4.15 -9.82
N ILE A 455 7.24 -4.26 -10.44
CA ILE A 455 8.00 -5.50 -10.58
C ILE A 455 9.10 -5.53 -9.51
N ASN A 456 9.14 -6.58 -8.69
CA ASN A 456 10.12 -6.77 -7.62
C ASN A 456 10.35 -5.50 -6.79
N TYR A 457 9.26 -4.80 -6.52
CA TYR A 457 9.30 -3.50 -5.87
C TYR A 457 9.96 -3.63 -4.50
N ASN A 458 10.79 -2.65 -4.13
CA ASN A 458 11.41 -2.60 -2.80
C ASN A 458 10.33 -2.32 -1.74
N HIS A 459 9.69 -3.39 -1.28
CA HIS A 459 8.59 -3.38 -0.34
C HIS A 459 8.69 -4.60 0.56
N HIS A 460 8.41 -4.43 1.85
CA HIS A 460 8.58 -5.48 2.86
C HIS A 460 7.79 -6.76 2.54
N ILE A 461 6.58 -6.64 1.99
CA ILE A 461 5.78 -7.81 1.58
C ILE A 461 6.43 -8.56 0.41
N VAL A 462 7.05 -7.85 -0.54
CA VAL A 462 7.79 -8.48 -1.64
C VAL A 462 8.98 -9.26 -1.09
N ALA A 463 9.73 -8.67 -0.15
CA ALA A 463 10.83 -9.35 0.53
C ALA A 463 10.35 -10.58 1.34
N GLN A 464 9.21 -10.48 2.01
CA GLN A 464 8.59 -11.60 2.73
C GLN A 464 8.16 -12.72 1.78
N LEU A 465 7.44 -12.40 0.70
CA LEU A 465 7.00 -13.38 -0.30
C LEU A 465 8.19 -14.06 -0.97
N ARG A 466 9.27 -13.31 -1.24
CA ARG A 466 10.52 -13.85 -1.76
C ARG A 466 11.13 -14.87 -0.80
N LYS A 467 11.23 -14.56 0.50
CA LYS A 467 11.67 -15.52 1.53
C LYS A 467 10.74 -16.73 1.64
N MET A 468 9.43 -16.54 1.53
CA MET A 468 8.47 -17.65 1.56
C MET A 468 8.57 -18.53 0.31
N SER A 469 8.85 -17.94 -0.86
CA SER A 469 8.92 -18.66 -2.13
C SER A 469 10.04 -19.69 -2.25
N THR A 470 11.05 -19.61 -1.38
CA THR A 470 12.12 -20.60 -1.30
C THR A 470 11.73 -21.82 -0.47
N GLN A 471 10.62 -21.76 0.27
CA GLN A 471 10.12 -22.85 1.10
C GLN A 471 9.40 -23.89 0.24
N SER A 472 9.56 -25.18 0.57
CA SER A 472 8.96 -26.30 -0.17
C SER A 472 7.44 -26.29 -0.20
N GLU A 473 6.81 -25.68 0.80
CA GLU A 473 5.36 -25.57 0.97
C GLU A 473 4.73 -24.46 0.11
N PHE A 474 5.52 -23.58 -0.50
CA PHE A 474 5.07 -22.42 -1.28
C PHE A 474 4.62 -22.80 -2.70
N LYS A 475 3.83 -23.85 -2.88
CA LYS A 475 3.40 -24.31 -4.20
C LYS A 475 1.91 -24.54 -4.28
N ILE A 476 1.23 -23.59 -4.92
CA ILE A 476 -0.09 -23.82 -5.52
C ILE A 476 0.09 -23.57 -7.01
N GLN A 477 0.36 -24.65 -7.73
CA GLN A 477 0.12 -24.65 -9.16
C GLN A 477 -1.40 -24.73 -9.35
N PRO A 478 -2.05 -23.81 -10.08
CA PRO A 478 -3.42 -24.05 -10.50
C PRO A 478 -3.42 -25.33 -11.35
N THR A 479 -4.13 -26.35 -10.88
CA THR A 479 -4.36 -27.59 -11.64
C THR A 479 -5.05 -27.16 -12.92
N ARG A 480 -4.33 -27.19 -14.05
CA ARG A 480 -4.91 -26.82 -15.32
C ARG A 480 -5.82 -27.97 -15.69
N ILE A 481 -7.12 -27.72 -15.66
CA ILE A 481 -8.04 -28.54 -16.42
C ILE A 481 -7.75 -28.19 -17.88
N GLU A 482 -6.95 -29.00 -18.56
CA GLU A 482 -6.73 -28.84 -20.00
C GLU A 482 -7.99 -29.31 -20.72
N GLU A 483 -8.69 -28.39 -21.38
CA GLU A 483 -9.83 -28.72 -22.23
C GLU A 483 -9.30 -29.31 -23.54
N VAL A 484 -9.57 -30.59 -23.76
CA VAL A 484 -9.16 -31.33 -24.96
C VAL A 484 -10.40 -31.65 -25.80
N ILE A 485 -10.23 -31.61 -27.12
CA ILE A 485 -11.24 -32.08 -28.08
C ILE A 485 -10.79 -33.46 -28.55
N CYS A 486 -11.67 -34.46 -28.44
CA CYS A 486 -11.40 -35.78 -29.01
C CYS A 486 -12.64 -36.34 -29.71
N GLN A 487 -12.37 -37.19 -30.70
CA GLN A 487 -13.39 -37.95 -31.40
C GLN A 487 -13.19 -39.42 -31.03
N VAL A 488 -14.13 -39.97 -30.27
CA VAL A 488 -14.06 -41.35 -29.76
C VAL A 488 -15.26 -42.15 -30.23
N GLN A 489 -15.06 -43.45 -30.38
CA GLN A 489 -16.14 -44.41 -30.51
C GLN A 489 -16.53 -44.91 -29.11
N ILE A 490 -17.81 -44.83 -28.76
CA ILE A 490 -18.28 -45.32 -27.46
C ILE A 490 -18.24 -46.84 -27.45
N THR A 491 -17.53 -47.41 -26.48
CA THR A 491 -17.35 -48.86 -26.31
C THR A 491 -18.23 -49.43 -25.20
N ALA A 492 -18.48 -48.64 -24.15
CA ALA A 492 -19.28 -49.06 -23.00
C ALA A 492 -19.97 -47.87 -22.34
N VAL A 493 -21.08 -48.16 -21.64
CA VAL A 493 -21.77 -47.20 -20.77
C VAL A 493 -21.96 -47.88 -19.42
N GLN A 494 -21.52 -47.24 -18.34
CA GLN A 494 -21.67 -47.77 -17.00
C GLN A 494 -23.11 -47.59 -16.51
N GLU A 495 -23.83 -48.70 -16.32
CA GLU A 495 -25.20 -48.66 -15.80
C GLU A 495 -25.20 -48.39 -14.29
N SER A 496 -26.03 -47.44 -13.87
CA SER A 496 -26.26 -47.14 -12.45
C SER A 496 -27.75 -46.94 -12.18
N ASN A 497 -28.23 -47.49 -11.07
CA ASN A 497 -29.61 -47.27 -10.60
C ASN A 497 -29.85 -45.85 -10.11
N ARG A 498 -28.78 -45.08 -9.88
CA ARG A 498 -28.83 -43.63 -9.65
C ARG A 498 -28.03 -42.99 -10.77
N TRP A 499 -28.70 -42.49 -11.80
CA TRP A 499 -28.07 -41.89 -12.99
C TRP A 499 -28.33 -40.38 -13.09
N TYR A 500 -29.05 -39.82 -12.11
CA TYR A 500 -29.29 -38.40 -11.93
C TYR A 500 -29.14 -38.03 -10.45
N TYR A 501 -28.94 -36.73 -10.20
CA TYR A 501 -28.84 -36.16 -8.86
C TYR A 501 -29.80 -35.00 -8.69
N SER A 502 -30.16 -34.71 -7.44
CA SER A 502 -30.90 -33.49 -7.10
C SER A 502 -29.96 -32.30 -7.01
N GLN A 503 -30.35 -31.17 -7.63
CA GLN A 503 -29.58 -29.92 -7.62
C GLN A 503 -30.38 -28.81 -6.94
N CYS A 504 -29.73 -27.97 -6.13
CA CYS A 504 -30.37 -26.78 -5.59
C CYS A 504 -30.68 -25.77 -6.69
N THR A 505 -31.95 -25.36 -6.83
CA THR A 505 -32.38 -24.40 -7.87
C THR A 505 -31.89 -22.97 -7.64
N THR A 506 -31.38 -22.65 -6.45
CA THR A 506 -30.88 -21.30 -6.11
C THR A 506 -29.36 -21.17 -6.25
N CYS A 507 -28.59 -22.20 -5.86
CA CYS A 507 -27.12 -22.12 -5.85
C CYS A 507 -26.44 -23.14 -6.77
N TYR A 508 -27.21 -23.95 -7.50
CA TYR A 508 -26.72 -24.97 -8.45
C TYR A 508 -25.73 -25.99 -7.87
N LYS A 509 -25.63 -26.09 -6.53
CA LYS A 509 -24.84 -27.15 -5.89
C LYS A 509 -25.55 -28.49 -5.99
N GLN A 510 -24.77 -29.51 -6.33
CA GLN A 510 -25.16 -30.91 -6.34
C GLN A 510 -25.35 -31.41 -4.90
N ILE A 511 -26.46 -32.12 -4.67
CA ILE A 511 -26.81 -32.67 -3.35
C ILE A 511 -26.26 -34.10 -3.20
N ASP A 512 -26.14 -34.84 -4.31
CA ASP A 512 -25.65 -36.23 -4.36
C ASP A 512 -24.61 -36.41 -5.48
N GLU A 513 -23.46 -37.05 -5.21
CA GLU A 513 -22.43 -37.34 -6.21
C GLU A 513 -22.84 -38.53 -7.12
N VAL A 514 -23.43 -38.20 -8.26
CA VAL A 514 -23.89 -39.17 -9.27
C VAL A 514 -23.41 -38.70 -10.64
N TRP A 515 -22.81 -39.63 -11.38
CA TRP A 515 -22.17 -39.35 -12.66
C TRP A 515 -22.50 -40.45 -13.67
N ILE A 516 -22.62 -40.09 -14.95
CA ILE A 516 -22.72 -41.07 -16.04
C ILE A 516 -21.33 -41.23 -16.64
N ILE A 517 -20.79 -42.45 -16.60
CA ILE A 517 -19.46 -42.75 -17.14
C ILE A 517 -19.63 -43.56 -18.43
N ILE A 518 -18.97 -43.10 -19.49
CA ILE A 518 -18.89 -43.79 -20.78
C ILE A 518 -17.43 -44.14 -21.08
N GLY A 519 -17.20 -45.33 -21.63
CA GLY A 519 -15.91 -45.70 -22.20
C GLY A 519 -15.84 -45.27 -23.65
N GLY A 520 -14.79 -44.53 -24.01
CA GLY A 520 -14.46 -44.12 -25.37
C GLY A 520 -13.16 -44.78 -25.85
N LYS A 521 -13.08 -45.10 -27.13
CA LYS A 521 -11.88 -45.64 -27.77
C LYS A 521 -11.61 -44.93 -29.09
N ASP A 522 -10.33 -44.64 -29.35
CA ASP A 522 -9.84 -44.17 -30.65
C ASP A 522 -8.63 -45.02 -31.11
N GLU A 523 -7.90 -44.54 -32.12
CA GLU A 523 -6.69 -45.19 -32.63
C GLU A 523 -5.49 -45.09 -31.68
N THR A 524 -5.54 -44.22 -30.68
CA THR A 524 -4.46 -43.92 -29.74
C THR A 524 -4.64 -44.59 -28.37
N GLY A 525 -5.87 -44.88 -27.95
CA GLY A 525 -6.14 -45.51 -26.66
C GLY A 525 -7.63 -45.59 -26.28
N GLU A 526 -7.85 -45.88 -25.00
CA GLU A 526 -9.16 -45.93 -24.35
C GLU A 526 -9.21 -44.88 -23.24
N ILE A 527 -10.38 -44.27 -23.05
CA ILE A 527 -10.62 -43.22 -22.06
C ILE A 527 -12.00 -43.37 -21.42
N ASP A 528 -12.08 -43.18 -20.11
CA ASP A 528 -13.36 -43.06 -19.39
C ASP A 528 -13.76 -41.59 -19.33
N ILE A 529 -14.98 -41.29 -19.77
CA ILE A 529 -15.51 -39.93 -19.89
C ILE A 529 -16.76 -39.80 -19.02
N LEU A 530 -16.78 -38.73 -18.23
CA LEU A 530 -17.91 -38.37 -17.38
C LEU A 530 -18.84 -37.41 -18.12
N LEU A 531 -20.08 -37.82 -18.35
CA LEU A 531 -21.10 -37.02 -19.03
C LEU A 531 -21.98 -36.25 -18.04
N MET A 532 -22.08 -34.94 -18.29
CA MET A 532 -22.88 -33.99 -17.51
C MET A 532 -24.21 -33.65 -18.22
N ASP A 533 -25.14 -33.01 -17.51
CA ASP A 533 -26.51 -32.71 -18.00
C ASP A 533 -26.53 -31.95 -19.33
N ARG A 534 -25.69 -30.91 -19.51
CA ARG A 534 -25.65 -30.13 -20.75
C ARG A 534 -25.28 -30.99 -21.99
N PRO A 535 -24.16 -31.74 -22.00
CA PRO A 535 -23.86 -32.69 -23.07
C PRO A 535 -24.98 -33.71 -23.33
N ILE A 536 -25.57 -34.26 -22.27
CA ILE A 536 -26.66 -35.25 -22.38
C ILE A 536 -27.87 -34.65 -23.10
N ARG A 537 -28.33 -33.45 -22.71
CA ARG A 537 -29.43 -32.75 -23.37
C ARG A 537 -29.14 -32.47 -24.83
N LYS A 538 -27.89 -32.12 -25.16
CA LYS A 538 -27.47 -31.87 -26.55
C LYS A 538 -27.49 -33.14 -27.39
N LEU A 539 -27.08 -34.28 -26.82
CA LEU A 539 -27.03 -35.56 -27.52
C LEU A 539 -28.42 -36.15 -27.76
N PHE A 540 -29.31 -36.05 -26.78
CA PHE A 540 -30.62 -36.74 -26.83
C PHE A 540 -31.82 -35.82 -27.06
N GLY A 541 -31.64 -34.50 -26.94
CA GLY A 541 -32.73 -33.54 -27.05
C GLY A 541 -33.77 -33.63 -25.92
N LYS A 542 -33.45 -34.35 -24.83
CA LYS A 542 -34.34 -34.58 -23.69
C LYS A 542 -33.69 -34.16 -22.39
N THR A 543 -34.51 -33.66 -21.46
CA THR A 543 -34.14 -33.37 -20.07
C THR A 543 -34.15 -34.63 -19.22
N VAL A 544 -33.47 -34.58 -18.06
CA VAL A 544 -33.48 -35.68 -17.08
C VAL A 544 -34.92 -36.05 -16.66
N PHE A 545 -35.81 -35.07 -16.48
CA PHE A 545 -37.21 -35.31 -16.10
C PHE A 545 -37.97 -36.10 -17.17
N GLU A 546 -37.81 -35.75 -18.45
CA GLU A 546 -38.45 -36.46 -19.56
C GLU A 546 -37.94 -37.90 -19.67
N MET A 547 -36.63 -38.12 -19.49
CA MET A 547 -36.05 -39.46 -19.49
C MET A 547 -36.48 -40.29 -18.28
N GLU A 548 -36.60 -39.69 -17.10
CA GLU A 548 -37.08 -40.36 -15.89
C GLU A 548 -38.53 -40.81 -16.02
N GLU A 549 -39.39 -39.97 -16.61
CA GLU A 549 -40.81 -40.26 -16.84
C GLU A 549 -41.00 -41.40 -17.85
N GLU A 550 -40.22 -41.40 -18.94
CA GLU A 550 -40.26 -42.46 -19.97
C GLU A 550 -39.82 -43.82 -19.43
N GLU A 551 -38.75 -43.84 -18.63
CA GLU A 551 -38.08 -45.07 -18.19
C GLU A 551 -38.51 -45.52 -16.79
N LYS A 552 -39.43 -44.78 -16.15
CA LYS A 552 -39.98 -45.06 -14.81
C LYS A 552 -38.88 -45.23 -13.76
N GLY A 553 -37.88 -44.35 -13.78
CA GLY A 553 -36.74 -44.37 -12.85
C GLY A 553 -35.69 -45.46 -13.11
N LYS A 554 -35.81 -46.25 -14.19
CA LYS A 554 -34.74 -47.16 -14.62
C LYS A 554 -33.65 -46.42 -15.40
N PHE A 555 -32.49 -47.05 -15.55
CA PHE A 555 -31.41 -46.51 -16.38
C PHE A 555 -31.86 -46.39 -17.85
N PRO A 556 -31.74 -45.22 -18.49
CA PRO A 556 -32.30 -44.98 -19.81
C PRO A 556 -31.78 -45.92 -20.89
N SER A 557 -32.69 -46.53 -21.64
CA SER A 557 -32.36 -47.40 -22.78
C SER A 557 -31.62 -46.63 -23.90
N ALA A 558 -31.91 -45.34 -24.03
CA ALA A 558 -31.23 -44.43 -24.95
C ALA A 558 -29.72 -44.32 -24.66
N PHE A 559 -29.29 -44.38 -23.40
CA PHE A 559 -27.86 -44.41 -23.07
C PHE A 559 -27.22 -45.74 -23.43
N LYS A 560 -27.94 -46.86 -23.25
CA LYS A 560 -27.46 -48.18 -23.67
C LYS A 560 -27.27 -48.27 -25.18
N ALA A 561 -28.09 -47.56 -25.95
CA ALA A 561 -27.93 -47.48 -27.40
C ALA A 561 -26.64 -46.75 -27.83
N LEU A 562 -25.96 -46.02 -26.94
CA LEU A 562 -24.67 -45.39 -27.28
C LEU A 562 -23.55 -46.42 -27.45
N SER A 563 -23.60 -47.56 -26.75
CA SER A 563 -22.55 -48.58 -26.82
C SER A 563 -22.58 -49.42 -28.11
N SER A 564 -23.51 -49.18 -29.04
CA SER A 564 -23.57 -49.88 -30.33
C SER A 564 -22.63 -49.30 -31.40
N GLY A 565 -21.53 -48.65 -31.01
CA GLY A 565 -20.50 -48.15 -31.92
C GLY A 565 -20.78 -46.77 -32.52
N THR A 566 -21.54 -45.92 -31.82
CA THR A 566 -21.76 -44.54 -32.25
C THR A 566 -20.48 -43.72 -32.08
N SER A 567 -20.03 -43.05 -33.14
CA SER A 567 -18.94 -42.06 -33.06
C SER A 567 -19.50 -40.72 -32.62
N ILE A 568 -18.93 -40.13 -31.58
CA ILE A 568 -19.36 -38.84 -31.03
C ILE A 568 -18.16 -37.89 -30.99
N HIS A 569 -18.40 -36.66 -31.46
CA HIS A 569 -17.46 -35.57 -31.30
C HIS A 569 -17.71 -34.91 -29.95
N LEU A 570 -16.71 -34.93 -29.07
CA LEU A 570 -16.80 -34.35 -27.73
C LEU A 570 -15.86 -33.16 -27.63
N ASP A 571 -16.45 -32.00 -27.32
CA ASP A 571 -15.74 -30.75 -27.12
C ASP A 571 -15.64 -30.45 -25.62
N ASN A 572 -14.54 -29.79 -25.22
CA ASN A 572 -14.28 -29.33 -23.84
C ASN A 572 -14.23 -30.46 -22.81
N ILE A 573 -13.49 -31.55 -23.10
CA ILE A 573 -13.23 -32.59 -22.10
C ILE A 573 -12.18 -32.09 -21.12
N SER A 574 -12.56 -32.04 -19.85
CA SER A 574 -11.72 -31.67 -18.72
C SER A 574 -11.16 -32.91 -18.03
N GLN A 575 -9.84 -32.98 -17.83
CA GLN A 575 -9.26 -33.98 -16.93
C GLN A 575 -9.60 -33.59 -15.47
N ILE A 576 -10.30 -34.47 -14.77
CA ILE A 576 -10.66 -34.32 -13.34
C ILE A 576 -9.53 -34.86 -12.47
#